data_AF-A0A0E3QCW6-F1
#
_entry.id   AF-A0A0E3QCW6-F1
#
_cell.length_a   1.000
_cell.length_b   1.000
_cell.length_c   1.000
_cell.angle_alpha   90.00
_cell.angle_beta   90.00
_cell.angle_gamma   90.00
#
_symmetry.space_group_name_H-M   'P 1'
#
loop_
_entity.id
_entity.type
_entity.pdbx_description
1 polymer ?
#
loop_
_entity_poly.entity_id
_entity_poly.type
_entity_poly.pdbx_seq_one_letter_code
_entity_poly.pdbx_strand_id
1 'polypeptide(L)'
;MDNELNTNIKAALLSIGSVQVDDSLFPDKLESKATAGPGAGGTSIFLKSGNRRVRLTINDASPLRLVPEDEHVVIVKGNDVVARGALERPLCHCPEQAYITLSEKCVYDCQFCPVPKIQGGIKDSTKVLKMVEEAYATGELKAISLTSGVAVSPKTEIQRAASIIKQLTREYDLPVGVSVYPTTGSSEELYSAGACEIKYNVETMDPELFRRFCPDLSLYNVLDALDSAVNVFGKNRVSSNFIIGLGESDETVQKGIKLLTSRCIIPILRPISPSPLRKNVKITRPDTARLLKLGGMLKDMLDRESLCVDKSRTMCLLCTGCDLTPNKDI
;
A
#
# COMPACT_ATOMS: atom_id res chain seq x y z
N MET A 1 8.43 -15.98 -26.44
CA MET A 1 7.38 -15.68 -25.45
C MET A 1 7.79 -14.38 -24.79
N ASP A 2 7.01 -13.32 -24.99
CA ASP A 2 7.29 -12.07 -24.30
C ASP A 2 7.05 -12.28 -22.82
N ASN A 3 8.11 -12.16 -22.02
CA ASN A 3 8.05 -12.23 -20.55
C ASN A 3 7.44 -10.93 -19.98
N GLU A 4 6.34 -10.47 -20.59
CA GLU A 4 5.55 -9.33 -20.13
C GLU A 4 4.90 -9.69 -18.78
N LEU A 5 4.66 -8.69 -17.91
CA LEU A 5 3.97 -8.95 -16.64
C LEU A 5 2.54 -9.45 -16.91
N ASN A 6 2.31 -10.71 -16.58
CA ASN A 6 0.99 -11.31 -16.42
C ASN A 6 0.71 -11.63 -14.94
N THR A 7 -0.50 -12.11 -14.64
CA THR A 7 -0.94 -12.44 -13.28
C THR A 7 0.00 -13.39 -12.55
N ASN A 8 0.45 -14.46 -13.21
CA ASN A 8 1.33 -15.48 -12.63
C ASN A 8 2.73 -14.93 -12.35
N ILE A 9 3.29 -14.19 -13.31
CA ILE A 9 4.60 -13.57 -13.17
C ILE A 9 4.56 -12.52 -12.04
N LYS A 10 3.55 -11.65 -12.02
CA LYS A 10 3.39 -10.66 -10.95
C LYS A 10 3.25 -11.32 -9.59
N ALA A 11 2.43 -12.38 -9.47
CA ALA A 11 2.30 -13.13 -8.23
C ALA A 11 3.65 -13.75 -7.78
N ALA A 12 4.44 -14.29 -8.71
CA ALA A 12 5.76 -14.86 -8.40
C ALA A 12 6.80 -13.80 -7.98
N LEU A 13 6.76 -12.63 -8.61
CA LEU A 13 7.58 -11.50 -8.18
C LEU A 13 7.14 -10.98 -6.80
N LEU A 14 5.83 -10.88 -6.57
CA LEU A 14 5.28 -10.48 -5.27
C LEU A 14 5.57 -11.50 -4.18
N SER A 15 5.59 -12.80 -4.45
CA SER A 15 5.93 -13.80 -3.42
C SER A 15 7.39 -13.68 -2.96
N ILE A 16 8.29 -13.20 -3.83
CA ILE A 16 9.68 -12.88 -3.47
C ILE A 16 9.79 -11.49 -2.84
N GLY A 17 9.11 -10.50 -3.42
CA GLY A 17 8.97 -9.14 -2.87
C GLY A 17 10.22 -8.26 -2.89
N SER A 18 11.33 -8.74 -3.45
CA SER A 18 12.60 -8.03 -3.47
C SER A 18 13.45 -8.35 -4.69
N VAL A 19 14.42 -7.49 -5.00
CA VAL A 19 15.33 -7.63 -6.16
C VAL A 19 16.71 -7.07 -5.82
N GLN A 20 17.76 -7.68 -6.36
CA GLN A 20 19.11 -7.12 -6.37
C GLN A 20 19.21 -6.10 -7.50
N VAL A 21 19.77 -4.93 -7.19
CA VAL A 21 20.04 -3.87 -8.15
C VAL A 21 21.53 -3.56 -8.05
N ASP A 22 22.21 -3.45 -9.18
CA ASP A 22 23.58 -2.95 -9.21
C ASP A 22 23.53 -1.42 -9.23
N ASP A 23 24.01 -0.78 -8.17
CA ASP A 23 24.02 0.67 -8.00
C ASP A 23 24.78 1.38 -9.13
N SER A 24 25.76 0.71 -9.76
CA SER A 24 26.50 1.27 -10.90
C SER A 24 25.67 1.36 -12.19
N LEU A 25 24.54 0.67 -12.24
CA LEU A 25 23.66 0.58 -13.42
C LEU A 25 22.45 1.51 -13.34
N PHE A 26 22.21 2.21 -12.23
CA PHE A 26 21.00 3.02 -12.03
C PHE A 26 21.24 4.42 -11.45
N PRO A 27 20.62 5.47 -12.02
CA PRO A 27 20.62 6.79 -11.40
C PRO A 27 19.71 6.84 -10.16
N ASP A 28 20.13 7.59 -9.13
CA ASP A 28 19.40 7.89 -7.88
C ASP A 28 17.91 8.26 -8.07
N LYS A 29 17.53 8.74 -9.26
CA LYS A 29 16.19 9.25 -9.60
C LYS A 29 15.10 8.17 -9.75
N LEU A 30 15.45 6.87 -9.70
CA LEU A 30 14.50 5.76 -9.86
C LEU A 30 14.16 5.03 -8.55
N GLU A 31 14.74 5.45 -7.43
CA GLU A 31 14.48 4.84 -6.13
C GLU A 31 13.29 5.47 -5.40
N SER A 32 12.53 4.64 -4.68
CA SER A 32 11.54 5.09 -3.69
C SER A 32 11.87 4.59 -2.29
N LYS A 33 11.85 5.49 -1.29
CA LYS A 33 11.92 5.09 0.11
C LYS A 33 10.51 4.95 0.70
N ALA A 34 10.18 3.79 1.24
CA ALA A 34 8.96 3.65 2.03
C ALA A 34 9.16 4.23 3.43
N THR A 35 8.19 5.00 3.93
CA THR A 35 8.26 5.57 5.29
C THR A 35 7.05 5.21 6.16
N ALA A 36 6.12 4.41 5.65
CA ALA A 36 4.97 3.88 6.36
C ALA A 36 4.73 2.38 6.11
N GLY A 37 4.02 1.73 7.02
CA GLY A 37 3.64 0.32 6.94
C GLY A 37 4.81 -0.67 7.07
N PRO A 38 4.55 -1.98 6.84
CA PRO A 38 5.55 -3.05 7.02
C PRO A 38 6.85 -2.88 6.21
N GLY A 39 6.79 -2.15 5.10
CA GLY A 39 7.94 -1.91 4.23
C GLY A 39 8.77 -0.66 4.57
N ALA A 40 8.45 0.10 5.62
CA ALA A 40 9.14 1.37 5.90
C ALA A 40 10.63 1.18 6.20
N GLY A 41 11.46 2.10 5.69
CA GLY A 41 12.92 2.13 5.82
C GLY A 41 13.68 1.61 4.61
N GLY A 42 13.06 0.81 3.74
CA GLY A 42 13.70 0.24 2.54
C GLY A 42 13.57 1.11 1.28
N THR A 43 14.52 0.97 0.37
CA THR A 43 14.46 1.47 -1.02
C THR A 43 13.78 0.45 -1.93
N SER A 44 13.17 0.91 -3.02
CA SER A 44 12.41 0.04 -3.93
C SER A 44 12.33 0.61 -5.32
N ILE A 45 12.19 -0.30 -6.28
CA ILE A 45 11.93 -0.01 -7.69
C ILE A 45 10.50 -0.37 -8.06
N PHE A 46 9.99 0.26 -9.11
CA PHE A 46 8.72 -0.09 -9.75
C PHE A 46 9.00 -0.55 -11.17
N LEU A 47 8.68 -1.81 -11.49
CA LEU A 47 8.71 -2.33 -12.84
C LEU A 47 7.31 -2.27 -13.43
N LYS A 48 7.16 -1.70 -14.61
CA LYS A 48 5.94 -1.71 -15.41
C LYS A 48 6.14 -2.46 -16.71
N SER A 49 5.14 -3.25 -17.06
CA SER A 49 5.09 -4.02 -18.30
C SER A 49 3.63 -4.09 -18.73
N GLY A 50 3.35 -3.51 -19.91
CA GLY A 50 1.98 -3.19 -20.33
C GLY A 50 1.25 -2.34 -19.29
N ASN A 51 0.08 -2.81 -18.89
CA ASN A 51 -0.77 -2.14 -17.88
C ASN A 51 -0.52 -2.60 -16.44
N ARG A 52 0.46 -3.49 -16.20
CA ARG A 52 0.75 -4.04 -14.87
C ARG A 52 2.02 -3.44 -14.30
N ARG A 53 2.00 -3.26 -12.98
CA ARG A 53 3.10 -2.71 -12.19
C ARG A 53 3.41 -3.63 -11.03
N VAL A 54 4.69 -3.81 -10.71
CA VAL A 54 5.14 -4.48 -9.48
C VAL A 54 6.22 -3.65 -8.80
N ARG A 55 6.12 -3.53 -7.47
CA ARG A 55 7.12 -2.90 -6.60
C ARG A 55 7.95 -3.99 -5.94
N LEU A 56 9.27 -3.85 -6.02
CA LEU A 56 10.21 -4.76 -5.36
C LEU A 56 11.15 -3.96 -4.48
N THR A 57 11.34 -4.42 -3.25
CA THR A 57 12.33 -3.83 -2.33
C THR A 57 13.73 -4.17 -2.80
N ILE A 58 14.64 -3.20 -2.82
CA ILE A 58 16.06 -3.46 -3.12
C ILE A 58 16.67 -4.24 -1.96
N ASN A 59 17.27 -5.39 -2.26
CA ASN A 59 17.88 -6.27 -1.28
C ASN A 59 18.93 -7.17 -1.93
N ASP A 60 20.18 -7.04 -1.50
CA ASP A 60 21.33 -7.83 -1.99
C ASP A 60 21.16 -9.34 -1.74
N ALA A 61 20.32 -9.74 -0.79
CA ALA A 61 20.01 -11.14 -0.54
C ALA A 61 18.88 -11.70 -1.43
N SER A 62 18.30 -10.90 -2.34
CA SER A 62 17.22 -11.37 -3.20
C SER A 62 17.71 -12.42 -4.21
N PRO A 63 16.92 -13.48 -4.50
CA PRO A 63 17.22 -14.41 -5.58
C PRO A 63 16.95 -13.82 -6.99
N LEU A 64 16.37 -12.63 -7.07
CA LEU A 64 16.09 -11.92 -8.31
C LEU A 64 17.14 -10.86 -8.57
N ARG A 65 17.56 -10.69 -9.81
CA ARG A 65 18.46 -9.63 -10.25
C ARG A 65 17.78 -8.77 -11.31
N LEU A 66 17.91 -7.46 -11.20
CA LEU A 66 17.55 -6.52 -12.24
C LEU A 66 18.75 -6.32 -13.18
N VAL A 67 18.56 -6.47 -14.48
CA VAL A 67 19.61 -6.34 -15.49
C VAL A 67 19.13 -5.40 -16.60
N PRO A 68 19.94 -4.44 -17.07
CA PRO A 68 19.59 -3.59 -18.20
C PRO A 68 19.50 -4.41 -19.50
N GLU A 69 18.52 -4.11 -20.34
CA GLU A 69 18.32 -4.69 -21.68
C GLU A 69 17.85 -3.57 -22.62
N ASP A 70 18.78 -2.92 -23.32
CA ASP A 70 18.56 -1.74 -24.17
C ASP A 70 17.77 -0.62 -23.44
N GLU A 71 16.62 -0.19 -23.98
CA GLU A 71 15.71 0.81 -23.39
C GLU A 71 14.81 0.24 -22.27
N HIS A 72 15.00 -1.03 -21.92
CA HIS A 72 14.22 -1.76 -20.93
C HIS A 72 15.10 -2.34 -19.82
N VAL A 73 14.45 -2.99 -18.87
CA VAL A 73 15.09 -3.81 -17.85
C VAL A 73 14.45 -5.18 -17.81
N VAL A 74 15.24 -6.16 -17.43
CA VAL A 74 14.78 -7.53 -17.21
C VAL A 74 15.03 -7.96 -15.77
N ILE A 75 14.09 -8.70 -15.21
CA ILE A 75 14.28 -9.41 -13.95
C ILE A 75 14.65 -10.84 -14.28
N VAL A 76 15.80 -11.29 -13.78
CA VAL A 76 16.29 -12.66 -13.94
C VAL A 76 16.32 -13.39 -12.60
N LYS A 77 16.12 -14.71 -12.65
CA LYS A 77 16.32 -15.63 -11.52
C LYS A 77 17.27 -16.74 -11.97
N GLY A 78 18.48 -16.76 -11.42
CA GLY A 78 19.56 -17.57 -12.01
C GLY A 78 19.88 -17.08 -13.42
N ASN A 79 19.63 -17.93 -14.42
CA ASN A 79 19.82 -17.65 -15.84
C ASN A 79 18.51 -17.38 -16.60
N ASP A 80 17.35 -17.54 -15.93
CA ASP A 80 16.05 -17.42 -16.57
C ASP A 80 15.55 -15.98 -16.49
N VAL A 81 15.11 -15.43 -17.62
CA VAL A 81 14.38 -14.16 -17.66
C VAL A 81 12.96 -14.40 -17.17
N VAL A 82 12.61 -13.77 -16.04
CA VAL A 82 11.31 -13.90 -15.37
C VAL A 82 10.34 -12.84 -15.85
N ALA A 83 10.81 -11.60 -16.02
CA ALA A 83 9.98 -10.49 -16.46
C ALA A 83 10.80 -9.47 -17.26
N ARG A 84 10.15 -8.80 -18.22
CA ARG A 84 10.67 -7.63 -18.95
C ARG A 84 9.75 -6.44 -18.75
N GLY A 85 10.31 -5.23 -18.69
CA GLY A 85 9.53 -4.00 -18.59
C GLY A 85 10.41 -2.76 -18.53
N ALA A 86 9.78 -1.64 -18.18
CA ALA A 86 10.46 -0.38 -17.93
C ALA A 86 10.38 -0.04 -16.44
N LEU A 87 11.39 0.66 -15.93
CA LEU A 87 11.30 1.24 -14.59
C LEU A 87 10.42 2.49 -14.61
N GLU A 88 9.53 2.59 -13.64
CA GLU A 88 8.76 3.80 -13.41
C GLU A 88 9.35 4.62 -12.28
N ARG A 89 9.46 5.92 -12.54
CA ARG A 89 9.89 6.89 -11.54
C ARG A 89 8.79 7.10 -10.49
N PRO A 90 9.11 6.94 -9.20
CA PRO A 90 8.21 7.38 -8.13
C PRO A 90 8.24 8.91 -7.98
N LEU A 91 7.08 9.54 -7.77
CA LEU A 91 6.99 10.99 -7.50
C LEU A 91 7.20 11.27 -6.01
N CYS A 92 6.33 10.71 -5.18
CA CYS A 92 6.56 10.57 -3.74
C CYS A 92 6.12 9.16 -3.36
N HIS A 93 7.08 8.28 -3.06
CA HIS A 93 6.89 6.88 -2.69
C HIS A 93 6.32 5.93 -3.79
N CYS A 94 5.48 6.40 -4.71
CA CYS A 94 5.02 5.59 -5.86
C CYS A 94 4.83 6.42 -7.15
N PRO A 95 4.72 5.77 -8.32
CA PRO A 95 4.48 6.47 -9.58
C PRO A 95 3.10 7.11 -9.65
N GLU A 96 3.00 8.22 -10.36
CA GLU A 96 1.76 8.98 -10.64
C GLU A 96 1.01 9.52 -9.40
N GLN A 97 1.57 9.37 -8.20
CA GLN A 97 0.96 9.87 -6.97
C GLN A 97 1.96 10.56 -6.05
N ALA A 98 1.49 11.60 -5.37
CA ALA A 98 2.15 12.15 -4.21
C ALA A 98 1.72 11.34 -2.98
N TYR A 99 2.34 10.18 -2.75
CA TYR A 99 2.04 9.32 -1.61
C TYR A 99 2.94 9.70 -0.43
N ILE A 100 2.38 10.45 0.53
CA ILE A 100 3.12 11.12 1.59
C ILE A 100 2.74 10.58 2.97
N THR A 101 3.74 10.15 3.73
CA THR A 101 3.59 9.87 5.16
C THR A 101 3.73 11.17 5.95
N LEU A 102 2.66 11.60 6.62
CA LEU A 102 2.64 12.81 7.44
C LEU A 102 3.50 12.64 8.69
N SER A 103 3.21 11.61 9.49
CA SER A 103 3.98 11.24 10.68
C SER A 103 4.72 9.93 10.45
N GLU A 104 6.04 9.98 10.37
CA GLU A 104 6.94 8.82 10.30
C GLU A 104 7.32 8.34 11.70
N LYS A 105 6.37 8.48 12.64
CA LYS A 105 6.44 8.06 14.04
C LYS A 105 5.10 7.45 14.42
N CYS A 106 5.11 6.50 15.35
CA CYS A 106 3.89 5.94 15.89
C CYS A 106 4.08 5.59 17.36
N VAL A 107 3.12 5.98 18.21
CA VAL A 107 3.07 5.62 19.63
C VAL A 107 2.67 4.16 19.86
N TYR A 108 2.06 3.52 18.86
CA TYR A 108 1.66 2.12 18.91
C TYR A 108 2.79 1.20 18.44
N ASP A 109 2.93 0.02 19.05
CA ASP A 109 4.01 -0.93 18.71
C ASP A 109 3.47 -2.15 17.94
N CYS A 110 2.89 -1.92 16.75
CA CYS A 110 2.50 -3.05 15.89
C CYS A 110 3.74 -3.87 15.52
N GLN A 111 3.72 -5.16 15.83
CA GLN A 111 4.91 -6.03 15.84
C GLN A 111 5.50 -6.25 14.44
N PHE A 112 4.69 -6.17 13.38
CA PHE A 112 5.18 -6.24 12.00
C PHE A 112 5.70 -4.89 11.46
N CYS A 113 5.38 -3.77 12.11
CA CYS A 113 5.57 -2.44 11.55
C CYS A 113 6.88 -1.81 12.03
N PRO A 114 7.82 -1.42 11.15
CA PRO A 114 9.07 -0.79 11.56
C PRO A 114 8.95 0.70 11.93
N VAL A 115 7.83 1.38 11.65
CA VAL A 115 7.65 2.82 11.90
C VAL A 115 7.98 3.25 13.35
N PRO A 116 7.57 2.52 14.41
CA PRO A 116 7.94 2.88 15.79
C PRO A 116 9.44 2.75 16.11
N LYS A 117 10.21 2.06 15.25
CA LYS A 117 11.64 1.78 15.44
C LYS A 117 12.53 2.67 14.57
N ILE A 118 11.97 3.40 13.60
CA ILE A 118 12.71 4.37 12.79
C ILE A 118 12.68 5.75 13.47
N GLN A 119 13.74 6.53 13.31
CA GLN A 119 13.81 7.91 13.78
C GLN A 119 13.24 8.87 12.70
N GLY A 120 11.99 8.65 12.32
CA GLY A 120 11.32 9.45 11.27
C GLY A 120 10.88 10.84 11.74
N GLY A 121 10.52 11.71 10.78
CA GLY A 121 10.04 13.06 11.04
C GLY A 121 8.51 13.20 11.07
N ILE A 122 8.02 14.35 11.53
CA ILE A 122 6.64 14.79 11.31
C ILE A 122 6.69 15.91 10.27
N LYS A 123 5.94 15.77 9.17
CA LYS A 123 5.85 16.78 8.12
C LYS A 123 4.72 17.74 8.44
N ASP A 124 5.03 19.03 8.41
CA ASP A 124 4.03 20.11 8.49
C ASP A 124 3.37 20.36 7.12
N SER A 125 2.37 21.24 7.09
CA SER A 125 1.65 21.58 5.85
C SER A 125 2.58 22.17 4.80
N THR A 126 3.49 23.06 5.18
CA THR A 126 4.46 23.69 4.27
C THR A 126 5.31 22.64 3.55
N LYS A 127 5.83 21.66 4.29
CA LYS A 127 6.63 20.58 3.70
C LYS A 127 5.80 19.70 2.78
N VAL A 128 4.56 19.37 3.16
CA VAL A 128 3.67 18.55 2.33
C VAL A 128 3.30 19.27 1.03
N LEU A 129 2.91 20.55 1.11
CA LEU A 129 2.56 21.36 -0.06
C LEU A 129 3.73 21.46 -1.02
N LYS A 130 4.96 21.70 -0.52
CA LYS A 130 6.16 21.71 -1.35
C LYS A 130 6.41 20.37 -2.06
N MET A 131 6.22 19.25 -1.36
CA MET A 131 6.38 17.92 -2.00
C MET A 131 5.34 17.68 -3.09
N VAL A 132 4.10 18.14 -2.88
CA VAL A 132 3.03 18.05 -3.89
C VAL A 132 3.33 18.99 -5.06
N GLU A 133 3.81 20.20 -4.82
CA GLU A 133 4.24 21.15 -5.85
C GLU A 133 5.36 20.55 -6.73
N GLU A 134 6.40 19.99 -6.11
CA GLU A 134 7.51 19.31 -6.81
C GLU A 134 7.01 18.12 -7.65
N ALA A 135 6.09 17.33 -7.11
CA ALA A 135 5.47 16.21 -7.84
C ALA A 135 4.57 16.70 -8.99
N TYR A 136 3.79 17.76 -8.76
CA TYR A 136 2.88 18.35 -9.75
C TYR A 136 3.65 18.93 -10.94
N ALA A 137 4.78 19.60 -10.67
CA ALA A 137 5.66 20.17 -11.68
C ALA A 137 6.24 19.15 -12.69
N THR A 138 6.20 17.84 -12.37
CA THR A 138 6.60 16.78 -13.31
C THR A 138 5.60 16.57 -14.45
N GLY A 139 4.34 17.00 -14.29
CA GLY A 139 3.26 16.72 -15.24
C GLY A 139 2.70 15.29 -15.18
N GLU A 140 3.24 14.43 -14.30
CA GLU A 140 2.86 13.01 -14.18
C GLU A 140 1.86 12.74 -13.03
N LEU A 141 1.62 13.73 -12.17
CA LEU A 141 0.83 13.57 -10.95
C LEU A 141 -0.67 13.42 -11.25
N LYS A 142 -1.26 12.29 -10.83
CA LYS A 142 -2.69 11.98 -11.00
C LYS A 142 -3.49 12.00 -9.70
N ALA A 143 -2.85 11.83 -8.55
CA ALA A 143 -3.53 11.78 -7.25
C ALA A 143 -2.61 12.12 -6.08
N ILE A 144 -3.20 12.53 -4.97
CA ILE A 144 -2.50 12.76 -3.70
C ILE A 144 -2.98 11.73 -2.69
N SER A 145 -2.05 11.10 -1.98
CA SER A 145 -2.32 10.02 -1.04
C SER A 145 -1.63 10.31 0.28
N LEU A 146 -2.40 10.60 1.33
CA LEU A 146 -1.85 10.89 2.65
C LEU A 146 -1.97 9.67 3.55
N THR A 147 -0.89 9.30 4.23
CA THR A 147 -0.89 8.28 5.27
C THR A 147 -0.23 8.82 6.52
N SER A 148 -0.54 8.29 7.70
CA SER A 148 0.16 8.70 8.92
C SER A 148 0.34 7.56 9.90
N GLY A 149 1.50 7.54 10.57
CA GLY A 149 1.59 6.94 11.90
C GLY A 149 0.90 7.83 12.95
N VAL A 150 0.90 7.40 14.21
CA VAL A 150 0.29 8.18 15.29
C VAL A 150 1.36 8.82 16.16
N ALA A 151 1.73 10.07 15.89
CA ALA A 151 2.83 10.71 16.61
C ALA A 151 2.49 11.05 18.07
N VAL A 152 1.25 11.44 18.35
CA VAL A 152 0.78 11.83 19.70
C VAL A 152 -0.53 11.14 20.03
N SER A 153 -1.58 11.39 19.25
CA SER A 153 -2.87 10.74 19.41
C SER A 153 -3.58 10.63 18.05
N PRO A 154 -4.48 9.65 17.86
CA PRO A 154 -5.23 9.53 16.61
C PRO A 154 -6.01 10.79 16.26
N LYS A 155 -6.65 11.43 17.25
CA LYS A 155 -7.41 12.67 17.06
C LYS A 155 -6.54 13.80 16.51
N THR A 156 -5.34 13.98 17.07
CA THR A 156 -4.40 15.00 16.59
C THR A 156 -3.94 14.72 15.16
N GLU A 157 -3.72 13.46 14.81
CA GLU A 157 -3.37 13.09 13.43
C GLU A 157 -4.50 13.33 12.44
N ILE A 158 -5.74 13.04 12.80
CA ILE A 158 -6.93 13.30 11.97
C ILE A 158 -7.07 14.81 11.72
N GLN A 159 -6.99 15.64 12.76
CA GLN A 159 -7.09 17.10 12.63
C GLN A 159 -5.98 17.68 11.74
N ARG A 160 -4.75 17.16 11.87
CA ARG A 160 -3.64 17.55 11.00
C ARG A 160 -3.90 17.14 9.56
N ALA A 161 -4.30 15.89 9.32
CA ALA A 161 -4.61 15.39 8.00
C ALA A 161 -5.74 16.22 7.35
N ALA A 162 -6.84 16.47 8.06
CA ALA A 162 -7.95 17.30 7.59
C ALA A 162 -7.50 18.73 7.21
N SER A 163 -6.69 19.37 8.06
CA SER A 163 -6.14 20.70 7.77
C SER A 163 -5.29 20.74 6.49
N ILE A 164 -4.47 19.71 6.26
CA ILE A 164 -3.62 19.59 5.07
C ILE A 164 -4.46 19.27 3.84
N ILE A 165 -5.41 18.33 3.92
CA ILE A 165 -6.32 17.99 2.82
C ILE A 165 -7.09 19.23 2.34
N LYS A 166 -7.57 20.05 3.28
CA LYS A 166 -8.29 21.30 2.96
C LYS A 166 -7.42 22.32 2.23
N GLN A 167 -6.11 22.37 2.50
CA GLN A 167 -5.18 23.23 1.76
C GLN A 167 -4.93 22.65 0.35
N LEU A 168 -4.63 21.35 0.26
CA LEU A 168 -4.36 20.68 -1.00
C LEU A 168 -5.52 20.77 -1.99
N THR A 169 -6.76 20.55 -1.53
CA THR A 169 -7.96 20.60 -2.38
C THR A 169 -8.34 22.00 -2.84
N ARG A 170 -7.78 23.06 -2.24
CA ARG A 170 -7.92 24.44 -2.71
C ARG A 170 -6.92 24.78 -3.81
N GLU A 171 -5.74 24.18 -3.74
CA GLU A 171 -4.63 24.48 -4.66
C GLU A 171 -4.61 23.57 -5.89
N TYR A 172 -5.07 22.32 -5.75
CA TYR A 172 -4.97 21.31 -6.79
C TYR A 172 -6.33 20.65 -7.08
N ASP A 173 -6.70 20.58 -8.36
CA ASP A 173 -7.83 19.78 -8.84
C ASP A 173 -7.43 18.30 -9.02
N LEU A 174 -7.03 17.67 -7.91
CA LEU A 174 -6.60 16.28 -7.86
C LEU A 174 -7.35 15.50 -6.78
N PRO A 175 -7.66 14.21 -7.00
CA PRO A 175 -8.25 13.38 -5.97
C PRO A 175 -7.29 13.19 -4.78
N VAL A 176 -7.82 13.34 -3.57
CA VAL A 176 -7.07 13.14 -2.32
C VAL A 176 -7.61 11.92 -1.58
N GLY A 177 -6.72 10.96 -1.29
CA GLY A 177 -7.00 9.78 -0.47
C GLY A 177 -6.29 9.87 0.88
N VAL A 178 -6.87 9.27 1.92
CA VAL A 178 -6.30 9.34 3.27
C VAL A 178 -6.34 8.01 4.02
N SER A 179 -5.25 7.69 4.74
CA SER A 179 -5.16 6.53 5.64
C SER A 179 -4.56 6.93 6.98
N VAL A 180 -5.37 6.81 8.02
CA VAL A 180 -5.02 7.11 9.41
C VAL A 180 -5.65 6.06 10.32
N TYR A 181 -5.22 5.98 11.58
CA TYR A 181 -5.96 5.20 12.55
C TYR A 181 -7.28 5.93 12.89
N PRO A 182 -8.45 5.27 12.80
CA PRO A 182 -9.73 5.95 12.92
C PRO A 182 -10.07 6.35 14.36
N THR A 183 -10.88 7.42 14.48
CA THR A 183 -11.64 7.75 15.69
C THR A 183 -13.10 7.97 15.34
N THR A 184 -13.98 8.05 16.35
CA THR A 184 -15.36 8.50 16.16
C THR A 184 -15.40 9.84 15.41
N GLY A 185 -16.24 9.95 14.38
CA GLY A 185 -16.40 11.16 13.57
C GLY A 185 -15.28 11.44 12.56
N SER A 186 -14.25 10.58 12.49
CA SER A 186 -13.08 10.83 11.64
C SER A 186 -13.38 10.75 10.15
N SER A 187 -14.36 9.94 9.74
CA SER A 187 -14.76 9.81 8.34
C SER A 187 -15.42 11.10 7.84
N GLU A 188 -16.35 11.65 8.62
CA GLU A 188 -17.06 12.89 8.34
C GLU A 188 -16.09 14.09 8.30
N GLU A 189 -15.15 14.15 9.25
CA GLU A 189 -14.15 15.22 9.31
C GLU A 189 -13.24 15.21 8.07
N LEU A 190 -12.72 14.03 7.69
CA LEU A 190 -11.82 13.89 6.54
C LEU A 190 -12.56 14.08 5.21
N TYR A 191 -13.79 13.62 5.10
CA TYR A 191 -14.64 13.87 3.92
C TYR A 191 -14.93 15.36 3.76
N SER A 192 -15.34 16.03 4.85
CA SER A 192 -15.62 17.48 4.85
C SER A 192 -14.38 18.32 4.54
N ALA A 193 -13.18 17.81 4.81
CA ALA A 193 -11.93 18.43 4.42
C ALA A 193 -11.63 18.32 2.92
N GLY A 194 -12.30 17.41 2.21
CA GLY A 194 -12.17 17.20 0.76
C GLY A 194 -11.53 15.87 0.36
N ALA A 195 -11.31 14.93 1.29
CA ALA A 195 -10.87 13.59 0.93
C ALA A 195 -11.98 12.87 0.14
N CYS A 196 -11.60 12.21 -0.96
CA CYS A 196 -12.53 11.48 -1.80
C CYS A 196 -12.49 9.96 -1.60
N GLU A 197 -11.43 9.45 -0.95
CA GLU A 197 -11.24 8.03 -0.63
C GLU A 197 -10.58 7.87 0.73
N ILE A 198 -10.92 6.80 1.43
CA ILE A 198 -10.44 6.54 2.79
C ILE A 198 -9.99 5.09 2.98
N LYS A 199 -8.99 4.91 3.83
CA LYS A 199 -8.45 3.60 4.18
C LYS A 199 -8.17 3.46 5.67
N TYR A 200 -8.89 2.55 6.32
CA TYR A 200 -8.61 2.08 7.67
C TYR A 200 -8.22 0.61 7.61
N ASN A 201 -7.10 0.23 8.19
CA ASN A 201 -6.54 -1.10 8.00
C ASN A 201 -6.99 -2.05 9.11
N VAL A 202 -7.61 -3.16 8.73
CA VAL A 202 -7.88 -4.27 9.65
C VAL A 202 -6.62 -5.02 10.02
N GLU A 203 -5.56 -4.92 9.21
CA GLU A 203 -4.27 -5.62 9.34
C GLU A 203 -4.39 -7.16 9.31
N THR A 204 -5.25 -7.77 10.12
CA THR A 204 -5.71 -9.15 10.01
C THR A 204 -7.15 -9.28 10.52
N MET A 205 -7.93 -10.16 9.90
CA MET A 205 -9.29 -10.50 10.34
C MET A 205 -9.34 -11.65 11.36
N ASP A 206 -8.17 -12.11 11.81
CA ASP A 206 -8.03 -13.05 12.92
C ASP A 206 -7.89 -12.27 14.24
N PRO A 207 -8.86 -12.34 15.18
CA PRO A 207 -8.80 -11.56 16.42
C PRO A 207 -7.62 -11.93 17.34
N GLU A 208 -7.16 -13.18 17.32
CA GLU A 208 -6.02 -13.61 18.14
C GLU A 208 -4.71 -13.08 17.58
N LEU A 209 -4.53 -13.18 16.26
CA LEU A 209 -3.38 -12.57 15.60
C LEU A 209 -3.43 -11.04 15.72
N PHE A 210 -4.60 -10.42 15.59
CA PHE A 210 -4.73 -8.97 15.75
C PHE A 210 -4.25 -8.53 17.15
N ARG A 211 -4.73 -9.18 18.21
CA ARG A 211 -4.29 -8.88 19.59
C ARG A 211 -2.78 -9.07 19.79
N ARG A 212 -2.22 -10.10 19.14
CA ARG A 212 -0.78 -10.40 19.23
C ARG A 212 0.07 -9.38 18.47
N PHE A 213 -0.34 -9.00 17.26
CA PHE A 213 0.45 -8.15 16.38
C PHE A 213 0.19 -6.65 16.58
N CYS A 214 -1.00 -6.27 17.05
CA CYS A 214 -1.44 -4.90 17.23
C CYS A 214 -2.02 -4.71 18.64
N PRO A 215 -1.23 -4.93 19.72
CA PRO A 215 -1.75 -5.02 21.08
C PRO A 215 -2.45 -3.76 21.60
N ASP A 216 -2.09 -2.60 21.04
CA ASP A 216 -2.61 -1.29 21.47
C ASP A 216 -3.83 -0.83 20.65
N LEU A 217 -4.28 -1.63 19.68
CA LEU A 217 -5.36 -1.28 18.74
C LEU A 217 -6.59 -2.17 18.95
N SER A 218 -7.73 -1.79 18.34
CA SER A 218 -8.97 -2.57 18.36
C SER A 218 -9.45 -2.86 16.94
N LEU A 219 -9.49 -4.15 16.57
CA LEU A 219 -10.06 -4.61 15.30
C LEU A 219 -11.53 -4.18 15.17
N TYR A 220 -12.31 -4.30 16.25
CA TYR A 220 -13.72 -3.94 16.24
C TYR A 220 -13.93 -2.44 16.01
N ASN A 221 -13.12 -1.58 16.63
CA ASN A 221 -13.22 -0.13 16.41
C ASN A 221 -12.87 0.21 14.95
N VAL A 222 -11.93 -0.51 14.34
CA VAL A 222 -11.61 -0.34 12.92
C VAL A 222 -12.78 -0.77 12.03
N LEU A 223 -13.44 -1.89 12.33
CA LEU A 223 -14.60 -2.36 11.57
C LEU A 223 -15.78 -1.40 11.67
N ASP A 224 -16.08 -0.90 12.87
CA ASP A 224 -17.15 0.09 13.09
C ASP A 224 -16.86 1.40 12.33
N ALA A 225 -15.59 1.83 12.34
CA ALA A 225 -15.15 2.99 11.57
C ALA A 225 -15.22 2.78 10.05
N LEU A 226 -14.96 1.56 9.57
CA LEU A 226 -15.11 1.22 8.16
C LEU A 226 -16.58 1.24 7.72
N ASP A 227 -17.49 0.72 8.54
CA ASP A 227 -18.93 0.80 8.27
C ASP A 227 -19.39 2.27 8.21
N SER A 228 -18.88 3.10 9.12
CA SER A 228 -19.14 4.55 9.14
C SER A 228 -18.56 5.23 7.89
N ALA A 229 -17.33 4.88 7.49
CA ALA A 229 -16.69 5.38 6.28
C ALA A 229 -17.48 5.06 5.02
N VAL A 230 -18.08 3.87 4.92
CA VAL A 230 -18.91 3.48 3.77
C VAL A 230 -20.16 4.35 3.67
N ASN A 231 -20.79 4.69 4.80
CA ASN A 231 -21.94 5.59 4.82
C ASN A 231 -21.59 7.02 4.36
N VAL A 232 -20.36 7.48 4.65
CA VAL A 232 -19.89 8.83 4.31
C VAL A 232 -19.33 8.92 2.88
N PHE A 233 -18.40 8.04 2.53
CA PHE A 233 -17.67 8.08 1.25
C PHE A 233 -18.37 7.32 0.13
N GLY A 234 -19.23 6.36 0.48
CA GLY A 234 -19.96 5.53 -0.45
C GLY A 234 -19.16 4.36 -1.02
N LYS A 235 -19.87 3.56 -1.82
CA LYS A 235 -19.35 2.34 -2.45
C LYS A 235 -18.14 2.64 -3.36
N ASN A 236 -17.14 1.78 -3.33
CA ASN A 236 -15.86 1.89 -4.09
C ASN A 236 -14.92 3.01 -3.63
N ARG A 237 -15.18 3.65 -2.47
CA ARG A 237 -14.33 4.72 -1.91
C ARG A 237 -13.66 4.37 -0.59
N VAL A 238 -13.97 3.18 -0.05
CA VAL A 238 -13.43 2.68 1.22
C VAL A 238 -12.62 1.42 0.96
N SER A 239 -11.39 1.42 1.45
CA SER A 239 -10.50 0.26 1.37
C SER A 239 -9.88 -0.10 2.71
N SER A 240 -9.33 -1.30 2.82
CA SER A 240 -8.65 -1.74 4.04
C SER A 240 -7.47 -2.63 3.70
N ASN A 241 -6.27 -2.34 4.22
CA ASN A 241 -5.20 -3.33 4.13
C ASN A 241 -5.55 -4.54 5.01
N PHE A 242 -5.40 -5.72 4.41
CA PHE A 242 -5.47 -7.01 5.08
C PHE A 242 -4.19 -7.78 4.76
N ILE A 243 -3.30 -7.87 5.75
CA ILE A 243 -2.00 -8.50 5.61
C ILE A 243 -2.16 -10.03 5.55
N ILE A 244 -1.43 -10.63 4.63
CA ILE A 244 -1.34 -12.09 4.46
C ILE A 244 0.10 -12.54 4.73
N GLY A 245 0.25 -13.56 5.58
CA GLY A 245 1.53 -14.09 6.05
C GLY A 245 1.85 -13.83 7.53
N LEU A 246 0.88 -13.42 8.33
CA LEU A 246 0.99 -13.27 9.79
C LEU A 246 0.81 -14.60 10.56
N GLY A 247 0.42 -15.66 9.87
CA GLY A 247 0.11 -16.98 10.42
C GLY A 247 -1.37 -17.35 10.34
N GLU A 248 -2.17 -16.52 9.67
CA GLU A 248 -3.58 -16.73 9.43
C GLU A 248 -3.84 -17.93 8.49
N SER A 249 -4.95 -18.63 8.69
CA SER A 249 -5.42 -19.66 7.76
C SER A 249 -6.12 -19.03 6.55
N ASP A 250 -6.14 -19.74 5.42
CA ASP A 250 -6.89 -19.30 4.23
C ASP A 250 -8.39 -19.17 4.52
N GLU A 251 -8.95 -20.00 5.41
CA GLU A 251 -10.35 -19.92 5.80
C GLU A 251 -10.65 -18.62 6.56
N THR A 252 -9.74 -18.18 7.45
CA THR A 252 -9.86 -16.89 8.14
C THR A 252 -9.77 -15.74 7.14
N VAL A 253 -8.85 -15.81 6.17
CA VAL A 253 -8.77 -14.80 5.10
C VAL A 253 -10.06 -14.76 4.28
N GLN A 254 -10.58 -15.91 3.87
CA GLN A 254 -11.82 -16.00 3.09
C GLN A 254 -13.02 -15.40 3.84
N LYS A 255 -13.18 -15.72 5.14
CA LYS A 255 -14.24 -15.14 6.00
C LYS A 255 -14.07 -13.63 6.12
N GLY A 256 -12.83 -13.15 6.28
CA GLY A 256 -12.49 -11.74 6.34
C GLY A 256 -12.81 -10.99 5.05
N ILE A 257 -12.43 -11.52 3.89
CA ILE A 257 -12.77 -10.94 2.58
C ILE A 257 -14.28 -10.86 2.43
N LYS A 258 -15.00 -11.96 2.72
CA LYS A 258 -16.46 -12.00 2.62
C LYS A 258 -17.12 -10.93 3.50
N LEU A 259 -16.65 -10.77 4.73
CA LEU A 259 -17.19 -9.77 5.66
C LEU A 259 -16.96 -8.34 5.17
N LEU A 260 -15.75 -8.02 4.69
CA LEU A 260 -15.42 -6.69 4.22
C LEU A 260 -16.16 -6.34 2.93
N THR A 261 -16.17 -7.25 1.96
CA THR A 261 -16.82 -7.02 0.67
C THR A 261 -18.33 -6.88 0.78
N SER A 262 -19.01 -7.69 1.62
CA SER A 262 -20.46 -7.56 1.85
C SER A 262 -20.85 -6.24 2.53
N ARG A 263 -19.88 -5.56 3.15
CA ARG A 263 -20.00 -4.21 3.74
C ARG A 263 -19.54 -3.11 2.80
N CYS A 264 -19.36 -3.40 1.51
CA CYS A 264 -18.88 -2.47 0.48
C CYS A 264 -17.45 -1.92 0.71
N ILE A 265 -16.62 -2.63 1.48
CA ILE A 265 -15.21 -2.28 1.71
C ILE A 265 -14.33 -3.13 0.78
N ILE A 266 -13.38 -2.50 0.10
CA ILE A 266 -12.43 -3.20 -0.77
C ILE A 266 -11.19 -3.60 0.04
N PRO A 267 -11.00 -4.90 0.38
CA PRO A 267 -9.77 -5.33 1.03
C PRO A 267 -8.60 -5.35 0.05
N ILE A 268 -7.44 -4.90 0.52
CA ILE A 268 -6.16 -4.96 -0.19
C ILE A 268 -5.34 -6.07 0.47
N LEU A 269 -5.28 -7.23 -0.17
CA LEU A 269 -4.52 -8.38 0.33
C LEU A 269 -3.02 -8.11 0.19
N ARG A 270 -2.37 -7.76 1.30
CA ARG A 270 -1.00 -7.27 1.31
C ARG A 270 -0.03 -8.36 1.79
N PRO A 271 0.88 -8.87 0.95
CA PRO A 271 1.90 -9.80 1.40
C PRO A 271 2.80 -9.17 2.45
N ILE A 272 2.97 -9.84 3.59
CA ILE A 272 3.84 -9.35 4.66
C ILE A 272 5.27 -9.21 4.13
N SER A 273 5.91 -8.10 4.51
CA SER A 273 7.31 -7.82 4.18
C SER A 273 8.11 -7.84 5.49
N PRO A 274 9.03 -8.80 5.68
CA PRO A 274 9.89 -8.80 6.86
C PRO A 274 10.73 -7.53 6.93
N SER A 275 10.82 -6.95 8.11
CA SER A 275 11.70 -5.81 8.36
C SER A 275 12.90 -6.23 9.21
N PRO A 276 14.13 -5.83 8.86
CA PRO A 276 15.31 -6.00 9.71
C PRO A 276 15.17 -5.36 11.10
N LEU A 277 14.24 -4.42 11.29
CA LEU A 277 13.96 -3.78 12.58
C LEU A 277 12.96 -4.58 13.45
N ARG A 278 12.38 -5.67 12.92
CA ARG A 278 11.39 -6.53 13.60
C ARG A 278 11.80 -8.01 13.58
N LYS A 279 13.04 -8.30 13.99
CA LYS A 279 13.68 -9.65 13.86
C LYS A 279 12.98 -10.78 14.64
N ASN A 280 12.27 -10.47 15.73
CA ASN A 280 11.74 -11.48 16.65
C ASN A 280 10.30 -11.93 16.30
N VAL A 281 9.79 -11.53 15.14
CA VAL A 281 8.40 -11.73 14.78
C VAL A 281 8.32 -12.87 13.76
N LYS A 282 7.60 -13.93 14.11
CA LYS A 282 7.38 -15.08 13.23
C LYS A 282 6.32 -14.72 12.19
N ILE A 283 6.77 -14.45 10.96
CA ILE A 283 5.95 -14.13 9.80
C ILE A 283 6.50 -14.88 8.59
N THR A 284 5.61 -15.24 7.67
CA THR A 284 5.97 -15.97 6.45
C THR A 284 5.30 -15.31 5.27
N ARG A 285 6.10 -14.76 4.36
CA ARG A 285 5.57 -14.20 3.11
C ARG A 285 4.87 -15.31 2.30
N PRO A 286 3.64 -15.10 1.82
CA PRO A 286 2.90 -16.12 1.06
C PRO A 286 3.59 -16.44 -0.27
N ASP A 287 3.50 -17.71 -0.69
CA ASP A 287 4.00 -18.16 -1.98
C ASP A 287 3.08 -17.74 -3.14
N THR A 288 3.54 -17.96 -4.37
CA THR A 288 2.81 -17.65 -5.60
C THR A 288 1.42 -18.29 -5.64
N ALA A 289 1.32 -19.57 -5.26
CA ALA A 289 0.08 -20.33 -5.33
C ALA A 289 -0.98 -19.76 -4.39
N ARG A 290 -0.58 -19.41 -3.16
CA ARG A 290 -1.45 -18.78 -2.17
C ARG A 290 -1.88 -17.38 -2.62
N LEU A 291 -0.98 -16.59 -3.20
CA LEU A 291 -1.33 -15.27 -3.74
C LEU A 291 -2.37 -15.35 -4.85
N LEU A 292 -2.19 -16.27 -5.80
CA LEU A 292 -3.14 -16.49 -6.89
C LEU A 292 -4.50 -16.99 -6.36
N LYS A 293 -4.48 -17.95 -5.44
CA LYS A 293 -5.69 -18.49 -4.80
C LYS A 293 -6.50 -17.39 -4.10
N LEU A 294 -5.85 -16.63 -3.21
CA LEU A 294 -6.52 -15.59 -2.44
C LEU A 294 -6.93 -14.40 -3.32
N GLY A 295 -6.13 -14.05 -4.33
CA GLY A 295 -6.47 -13.02 -5.32
C GLY A 295 -7.71 -13.40 -6.15
N GLY A 296 -7.80 -14.65 -6.62
CA GLY A 296 -8.98 -15.15 -7.33
C GLY A 296 -10.23 -15.15 -6.44
N MET A 297 -10.10 -15.59 -5.19
CA MET A 297 -11.20 -15.51 -4.21
C MET A 297 -11.67 -14.08 -3.98
N LEU A 298 -10.74 -13.12 -3.88
CA LEU A 298 -11.08 -11.72 -3.73
C LEU A 298 -11.83 -11.20 -4.97
N LYS A 299 -11.35 -11.51 -6.18
CA LYS A 299 -12.01 -11.12 -7.43
C LYS A 299 -13.45 -11.61 -7.46
N ASP A 300 -13.68 -12.89 -7.17
CA ASP A 300 -15.03 -13.47 -7.19
C ASP A 300 -15.98 -12.77 -6.20
N MET A 301 -15.49 -12.39 -5.02
CA MET A 301 -16.30 -11.69 -4.02
C MET A 301 -16.56 -10.23 -4.40
N LEU A 302 -15.57 -9.53 -4.97
CA LEU A 302 -15.77 -8.18 -5.49
C LEU A 302 -16.81 -8.17 -6.61
N ASP A 303 -16.75 -9.13 -7.53
CA ASP A 303 -17.72 -9.25 -8.63
C ASP A 303 -19.14 -9.49 -8.10
N ARG A 304 -19.30 -10.40 -7.13
CA ARG A 304 -20.61 -10.68 -6.48
C ARG A 304 -21.20 -9.46 -5.81
N GLU A 305 -20.37 -8.69 -5.09
CA GLU A 305 -20.81 -7.48 -4.39
C GLU A 305 -20.81 -6.25 -5.30
N SER A 306 -20.50 -6.40 -6.60
CA SER A 306 -20.39 -5.31 -7.59
C SER A 306 -19.47 -4.17 -7.12
N LEU A 307 -18.35 -4.52 -6.48
CA LEU A 307 -17.27 -3.62 -6.12
C LEU A 307 -16.25 -3.56 -7.26
N CYS A 308 -15.88 -2.35 -7.68
CA CYS A 308 -15.04 -2.14 -8.86
C CYS A 308 -13.76 -1.43 -8.45
N VAL A 309 -12.63 -2.14 -8.46
CA VAL A 309 -11.32 -1.57 -8.11
C VAL A 309 -10.88 -0.50 -9.10
N ASP A 310 -11.29 -0.61 -10.37
CA ASP A 310 -10.98 0.38 -11.41
C ASP A 310 -11.56 1.78 -11.15
N LYS A 311 -12.53 1.90 -10.21
CA LYS A 311 -13.08 3.19 -9.80
C LYS A 311 -12.23 3.90 -8.76
N SER A 312 -11.24 3.22 -8.18
CA SER A 312 -10.32 3.81 -7.21
C SER A 312 -9.43 4.86 -7.86
N ARG A 313 -9.33 6.03 -7.23
CA ARG A 313 -8.63 7.21 -7.76
C ARG A 313 -7.32 7.51 -7.04
N THR A 314 -7.06 6.85 -5.91
CA THR A 314 -5.93 7.17 -5.03
C THR A 314 -5.37 5.90 -4.35
N MET A 315 -4.37 6.09 -3.49
CA MET A 315 -3.82 5.09 -2.59
C MET A 315 -3.30 3.84 -3.31
N CYS A 316 -3.34 2.69 -2.63
CA CYS A 316 -2.76 1.44 -3.13
C CYS A 316 -3.53 0.88 -4.34
N LEU A 317 -4.85 1.10 -4.42
CA LEU A 317 -5.69 0.57 -5.50
C LEU A 317 -5.46 1.31 -6.83
N LEU A 318 -5.02 2.56 -6.80
CA LEU A 318 -4.49 3.23 -8.01
C LEU A 318 -3.06 2.77 -8.35
N CYS A 319 -2.21 2.55 -7.33
CA CYS A 319 -0.80 2.22 -7.54
C CYS A 319 -0.57 0.79 -8.02
N THR A 320 -1.26 -0.18 -7.42
CA THR A 320 -1.22 -1.63 -7.69
C THR A 320 0.16 -2.30 -7.59
N GLY A 321 1.19 -1.62 -7.07
CA GLY A 321 2.56 -2.16 -7.12
C GLY A 321 2.83 -3.31 -6.16
N CYS A 322 2.15 -3.36 -5.01
CA CYS A 322 2.59 -4.17 -3.87
C CYS A 322 1.70 -5.40 -3.58
N ASP A 323 0.66 -5.59 -4.37
CA ASP A 323 -0.37 -6.60 -4.19
C ASP A 323 -0.86 -7.08 -5.56
N LEU A 324 -1.54 -8.22 -5.55
CA LEU A 324 -2.20 -8.75 -6.73
C LEU A 324 -3.64 -8.19 -6.75
N THR A 325 -3.84 -7.11 -7.48
CA THR A 325 -5.04 -6.28 -7.45
C THR A 325 -6.08 -6.79 -8.47
N PRO A 326 -7.28 -7.24 -8.05
CA PRO A 326 -8.35 -7.62 -8.99
C PRO A 326 -8.77 -6.49 -9.92
N ASN A 327 -9.33 -6.83 -11.10
CA ASN A 327 -9.66 -5.94 -12.22
C ASN A 327 -8.44 -5.33 -12.95
N LYS A 328 -7.28 -5.26 -12.30
CA LYS A 328 -6.01 -4.80 -12.89
C LYS A 328 -5.08 -5.96 -13.26
N ASP A 329 -4.91 -6.89 -12.33
CA ASP A 329 -3.99 -8.02 -12.48
C ASP A 329 -4.70 -9.35 -12.73
N ILE A 330 -5.94 -9.50 -12.26
CA ILE A 330 -6.77 -10.72 -12.31
C ILE A 330 -8.12 -10.38 -12.94
#